data_AF-A0A5E4TVB7-F1
#
_entry.id   AF-A0A5E4TVB7-F1
#
_cell.length_a   1.000
_cell.length_b   1.000
_cell.length_c   1.000
_cell.angle_alpha   90.00
_cell.angle_beta   90.00
_cell.angle_gamma   90.00
#
_symmetry.space_group_name_H-M   'P 1'
#
loop_
_entity.id
_entity.type
_entity.pdbx_description
1 polymer ?
#
loop_
_entity_poly.entity_id
_entity_poly.type
_entity_poly.pdbx_seq_one_letter_code
_entity_poly.pdbx_strand_id
1 'polypeptide(L)'
;MTDLTDRNAPLDILGAERPMDATDAAAARLEAREAAGELRARWAPGDITLRHADFLEHLHELDDGSVDLILADPPYGLGKDYGNDSDKRSGEDFLGWTYGWLEAAIPKLAPRGSLYLFCTWQYAPELFVFLKRRMLMINEIIWDRRVPSMGGSTRRFSSVHDNIGFFAVSKDYYFDLDAVRVPYDAATKKARSRRIFEGSKWLELGYNPKDLWSISRLHRQDPERVDHPTQKPLHIIERMVLASCPPGGLVLDPFMGSGTTAVACALHGRRFVGFELNAHYHALAHQRLQRLSDHVPHSSDVPSLASAG
;
A
#
# COMPACT_ATOMS: atom_id res chain seq x y z
N MET A 1 -39.60 48.39 -22.10
CA MET A 1 -39.60 47.39 -21.01
C MET A 1 -39.38 46.05 -21.69
N THR A 2 -38.11 45.78 -21.98
CA THR A 2 -37.67 44.81 -22.98
C THR A 2 -36.62 43.91 -22.35
N ASP A 3 -37.02 42.64 -22.36
CA ASP A 3 -36.31 41.37 -22.20
C ASP A 3 -34.81 41.37 -21.89
N LEU A 4 -34.46 40.67 -20.81
CA LEU A 4 -33.11 40.38 -20.31
C LEU A 4 -32.65 39.03 -20.89
N THR A 5 -32.07 39.05 -22.08
CA THR A 5 -31.37 37.89 -22.66
C THR A 5 -29.92 38.23 -22.94
N ASP A 6 -29.11 38.35 -21.88
CA ASP A 6 -27.67 38.05 -21.98
C ASP A 6 -26.99 37.95 -20.61
N ARG A 7 -27.00 36.77 -19.99
CA ARG A 7 -26.06 36.40 -18.89
C ARG A 7 -25.85 34.89 -18.89
N ASN A 8 -25.21 34.38 -19.92
CA ASN A 8 -24.62 33.05 -19.89
C ASN A 8 -23.29 33.07 -20.67
N ALA A 9 -22.33 33.82 -20.13
CA ALA A 9 -20.93 33.60 -20.44
C ALA A 9 -20.37 32.63 -19.38
N PRO A 10 -19.86 31.44 -19.75
CA PRO A 10 -19.14 30.59 -18.82
C PRO A 10 -17.89 31.35 -18.36
N LEU A 11 -17.74 31.52 -17.05
CA LEU A 11 -16.48 31.96 -16.45
C LEU A 11 -15.45 30.88 -16.76
N ASP A 12 -14.59 31.19 -17.72
CA ASP A 12 -13.47 30.38 -18.13
C ASP A 12 -12.43 30.36 -17.00
N ILE A 13 -12.57 29.42 -16.06
CA ILE A 13 -11.54 29.07 -15.07
C ILE A 13 -10.63 28.01 -15.69
N LEU A 14 -10.14 28.24 -16.91
CA LEU A 14 -9.02 27.54 -17.50
C LEU A 14 -7.76 28.38 -17.23
N GLY A 15 -7.06 28.08 -16.14
CA GLY A 15 -5.78 28.76 -15.87
C GLY A 15 -5.22 28.64 -14.45
N ALA A 16 -5.96 28.08 -13.48
CA ALA A 16 -5.34 27.68 -12.23
C ALA A 16 -4.65 26.33 -12.45
N GLU A 17 -3.34 26.35 -12.68
CA GLU A 17 -2.50 25.16 -12.49
C GLU A 17 -2.86 24.58 -11.12
N ARG A 18 -3.41 23.35 -11.12
CA ARG A 18 -3.67 22.64 -9.86
C ARG A 18 -2.31 22.51 -9.18
N PRO A 19 -2.13 23.03 -7.94
CA PRO A 19 -0.90 22.80 -7.22
C PRO A 19 -0.68 21.30 -7.15
N MET A 20 0.46 20.84 -7.68
CA MET A 20 0.83 19.42 -7.70
C MET A 20 0.66 18.87 -6.29
N ASP A 21 -0.26 17.91 -6.14
CA ASP A 21 -0.56 17.36 -4.84
C ASP A 21 0.71 16.71 -4.27
N ALA A 22 0.90 16.72 -2.96
CA ALA A 22 2.03 16.01 -2.35
C ALA A 22 2.05 14.50 -2.70
N THR A 23 0.90 13.97 -3.13
CA THR A 23 0.73 12.63 -3.69
C THR A 23 1.28 12.52 -5.12
N ASP A 24 1.02 13.53 -5.97
CA ASP A 24 1.58 13.63 -7.32
C ASP A 24 3.10 13.82 -7.25
N ALA A 25 3.60 14.52 -6.23
CA ALA A 25 5.02 14.65 -5.94
C ALA A 25 5.67 13.32 -5.47
N ALA A 26 4.92 12.40 -4.86
CA ALA A 26 5.40 11.08 -4.49
C ALA A 26 5.40 10.10 -5.67
N ALA A 27 4.37 10.14 -6.52
CA ALA A 27 4.33 9.42 -7.80
C ALA A 27 5.46 9.90 -8.73
N ALA A 28 5.65 11.21 -8.86
CA ALA A 28 6.76 11.79 -9.61
C ALA A 28 8.14 11.42 -9.04
N ARG A 29 8.25 11.16 -7.73
CA ARG A 29 9.49 10.63 -7.12
C ARG A 29 9.71 9.16 -7.45
N LEU A 30 8.66 8.35 -7.55
CA LEU A 30 8.77 6.97 -7.99
C LEU A 30 9.22 6.93 -9.45
N GLU A 31 8.56 7.69 -10.33
CA GLU A 31 8.94 7.84 -11.74
C GLU A 31 10.36 8.40 -11.89
N ALA A 32 10.78 9.36 -11.06
CA ALA A 32 12.14 9.88 -11.05
C ALA A 32 13.17 8.85 -10.54
N ARG A 33 12.82 7.99 -9.56
CA ARG A 33 13.68 6.91 -9.06
C ARG A 33 13.78 5.75 -10.05
N GLU A 34 12.72 5.51 -10.82
CA GLU A 34 12.71 4.60 -11.99
C GLU A 34 13.63 5.14 -13.08
N ALA A 35 13.46 6.41 -13.46
CA ALA A 35 14.27 7.06 -14.49
C ALA A 35 15.75 7.23 -14.10
N ALA A 36 16.06 7.34 -12.80
CA ALA A 36 17.42 7.48 -12.28
C ALA A 36 18.14 6.13 -12.04
N GLY A 37 17.48 4.98 -12.23
CA GLY A 37 18.06 3.67 -11.92
C GLY A 37 18.35 3.44 -10.42
N GLU A 38 17.64 4.16 -9.55
CA GLU A 38 17.80 4.13 -8.08
C GLU A 38 16.90 3.10 -7.39
N LEU A 39 15.94 2.51 -8.12
CA LEU A 39 15.19 1.31 -7.71
C LEU A 39 16.06 0.07 -7.86
N ARG A 40 17.18 0.05 -7.14
CA ARG A 40 18.00 -1.16 -7.00
C ARG A 40 17.32 -2.06 -5.98
N ALA A 41 17.09 -3.32 -6.36
CA ALA A 41 16.71 -4.38 -5.45
C ALA A 41 17.66 -4.37 -4.23
N ARG A 42 17.11 -4.26 -3.02
CA ARG A 42 17.87 -4.29 -1.75
C ARG A 42 17.62 -5.59 -0.99
N TRP A 43 17.52 -6.71 -1.70
CA TRP A 43 17.22 -8.01 -1.13
C TRP A 43 18.21 -9.07 -1.61
N ALA A 44 18.55 -10.00 -0.73
CA ALA A 44 19.41 -11.15 -1.03
C ALA A 44 18.57 -12.33 -1.55
N PRO A 45 19.18 -13.28 -2.29
CA PRO A 45 18.52 -14.52 -2.64
C PRO A 45 17.92 -15.21 -1.40
N GLY A 46 16.62 -15.49 -1.44
CA GLY A 46 15.89 -16.09 -0.32
C GLY A 46 15.13 -15.10 0.58
N ASP A 47 15.37 -13.79 0.46
CA ASP A 47 14.63 -12.79 1.26
C ASP A 47 13.16 -12.66 0.82
N ILE A 48 12.84 -12.98 -0.43
CA ILE A 48 11.47 -12.90 -0.97
C ILE A 48 11.00 -14.31 -1.35
N THR A 49 9.98 -14.79 -0.66
CA THR A 49 9.39 -16.12 -0.87
C THR A 49 7.95 -16.00 -1.37
N LEU A 50 7.69 -16.50 -2.57
CA LEU A 50 6.35 -16.51 -3.19
C LEU A 50 5.82 -17.95 -3.29
N ARG A 51 4.76 -18.27 -2.54
CA ARG A 51 4.13 -19.60 -2.51
C ARG A 51 2.87 -19.62 -3.38
N HIS A 52 2.79 -20.62 -4.27
CA HIS A 52 1.54 -20.95 -4.96
C HIS A 52 0.81 -22.00 -4.11
N ALA A 53 0.06 -21.53 -3.13
CA ALA A 53 -0.54 -22.37 -2.09
C ALA A 53 -1.62 -21.61 -1.31
N ASP A 54 -2.46 -22.35 -0.59
CA ASP A 54 -3.33 -21.78 0.43
C ASP A 54 -2.51 -21.42 1.67
N PHE A 55 -2.65 -20.18 2.15
CA PHE A 55 -2.04 -19.74 3.39
C PHE A 55 -2.41 -20.64 4.58
N LEU A 56 -3.68 -21.02 4.70
CA LEU A 56 -4.17 -21.81 5.84
C LEU A 56 -3.57 -23.21 5.88
N GLU A 57 -3.29 -23.81 4.72
CA GLU A 57 -2.67 -25.14 4.63
C GLU A 57 -1.17 -25.09 4.97
N HIS A 58 -0.53 -23.93 4.80
CA HIS A 58 0.91 -23.73 4.95
C HIS A 58 1.31 -22.86 6.15
N LEU A 59 0.40 -22.64 7.10
CA LEU A 59 0.66 -21.92 8.37
C LEU A 59 1.85 -22.47 9.16
N HIS A 60 2.10 -23.78 9.05
CA HIS A 60 3.15 -24.49 9.75
C HIS A 60 4.56 -24.14 9.25
N GLU A 61 4.69 -23.49 8.09
CA GLU A 61 5.96 -22.97 7.59
C GLU A 61 6.41 -21.69 8.30
N LEU A 62 5.51 -21.08 9.09
CA LEU A 62 5.78 -19.83 9.80
C LEU A 62 5.74 -20.08 11.30
N ASP A 63 6.82 -19.71 11.98
CA ASP A 63 6.87 -19.74 13.43
C ASP A 63 5.95 -18.66 14.04
N ASP A 64 5.38 -18.96 15.20
CA ASP A 64 4.64 -17.95 15.95
C ASP A 64 5.61 -16.86 16.43
N GLY A 65 5.17 -15.60 16.41
CA GLY A 65 6.00 -14.48 16.82
C GLY A 65 7.13 -14.11 15.86
N SER A 66 7.15 -14.60 14.62
CA SER A 66 8.26 -14.40 13.67
C SER A 66 8.04 -13.30 12.63
N VAL A 67 6.83 -12.77 12.49
CA VAL A 67 6.44 -11.81 11.43
C VAL A 67 6.33 -10.40 12.00
N ASP A 68 7.05 -9.44 11.42
CA ASP A 68 7.01 -8.04 11.87
C ASP A 68 5.78 -7.29 11.35
N LEU A 69 5.30 -7.63 10.15
CA LEU A 69 4.17 -6.98 9.52
C LEU A 69 3.30 -7.98 8.74
N ILE A 70 2.01 -8.03 9.02
CA ILE A 70 1.03 -8.64 8.12
C ILE A 70 0.35 -7.54 7.33
N LEU A 71 0.35 -7.65 6.01
CA LEU A 71 -0.41 -6.78 5.12
C LEU A 71 -1.34 -7.68 4.31
N ALA A 72 -2.64 -7.58 4.58
CA ALA A 72 -3.64 -8.45 3.97
C ALA A 72 -4.66 -7.66 3.15
N ASP A 73 -4.80 -8.05 1.89
CA ASP A 73 -5.83 -7.59 0.96
C ASP A 73 -6.68 -8.79 0.50
N PRO A 74 -7.52 -9.35 1.40
CA PRO A 74 -8.30 -10.54 1.09
C PRO A 74 -9.39 -10.23 0.04
N PRO A 75 -10.02 -11.27 -0.54
CA PRO A 75 -11.38 -11.16 -1.06
C PRO A 75 -12.32 -10.44 -0.08
N TYR A 76 -13.26 -9.66 -0.61
CA TYR A 76 -14.20 -8.81 0.15
C TYR A 76 -15.64 -9.35 0.16
N GLY A 77 -15.91 -10.46 -0.50
CA GLY A 77 -17.26 -11.02 -0.63
C GLY A 77 -18.17 -10.18 -1.53
N LEU A 78 -17.62 -9.61 -2.60
CA LEU A 78 -18.33 -8.71 -3.52
C LEU A 78 -18.60 -9.35 -4.90
N GLY A 79 -18.31 -10.64 -5.05
CA GLY A 79 -18.51 -11.39 -6.29
C GLY A 79 -17.49 -11.07 -7.39
N LYS A 80 -16.32 -10.55 -7.04
CA LYS A 80 -15.23 -10.30 -7.98
C LYS A 80 -14.63 -11.61 -8.49
N ASP A 81 -14.40 -11.67 -9.80
CA ASP A 81 -13.75 -12.82 -10.41
C ASP A 81 -12.23 -12.72 -10.28
N TYR A 82 -11.66 -13.65 -9.51
CA TYR A 82 -10.22 -13.87 -9.34
C TYR A 82 -9.76 -15.20 -9.99
N GLY A 83 -10.58 -15.79 -10.86
CA GLY A 83 -10.36 -17.12 -11.42
C GLY A 83 -10.72 -18.27 -10.47
N ASN A 84 -11.42 -17.97 -9.36
CA ASN A 84 -11.89 -18.93 -8.37
C ASN A 84 -13.14 -18.39 -7.62
N ASP A 85 -13.66 -19.15 -6.66
CA ASP A 85 -14.88 -18.81 -5.91
C ASP A 85 -14.62 -18.01 -4.62
N SER A 86 -13.40 -17.50 -4.42
CA SER A 86 -12.98 -16.88 -3.16
C SER A 86 -13.82 -15.65 -2.76
N ASP A 87 -14.23 -14.84 -3.74
CA ASP A 87 -15.01 -13.61 -3.51
C ASP A 87 -16.53 -13.80 -3.60
N LYS A 88 -17.01 -15.05 -3.72
CA LYS A 88 -18.45 -15.34 -3.84
C LYS A 88 -19.16 -15.52 -2.49
N ARG A 89 -18.40 -15.57 -1.38
CA ARG A 89 -18.95 -15.64 -0.01
C ARG A 89 -19.60 -14.30 0.38
N SER A 90 -20.60 -14.33 1.25
CA SER A 90 -21.23 -13.11 1.77
C SER A 90 -21.83 -13.34 3.16
N GLY A 91 -22.15 -12.24 3.86
CA GLY A 91 -22.75 -12.28 5.19
C GLY A 91 -21.90 -13.04 6.21
N GLU A 92 -22.55 -13.86 7.02
CA GLU A 92 -21.90 -14.64 8.08
C GLU A 92 -20.87 -15.65 7.57
N ASP A 93 -21.06 -16.21 6.36
CA ASP A 93 -20.09 -17.14 5.78
C ASP A 93 -18.79 -16.43 5.40
N PHE A 94 -18.89 -15.22 4.82
CA PHE A 94 -17.73 -14.37 4.56
C PHE A 94 -17.02 -13.96 5.85
N LEU A 95 -17.77 -13.53 6.87
CA LEU A 95 -17.22 -13.12 8.16
C LEU A 95 -16.54 -14.30 8.87
N GLY A 96 -17.19 -15.46 8.93
CA GLY A 96 -16.64 -16.67 9.53
C GLY A 96 -15.34 -17.12 8.85
N TRP A 97 -15.30 -17.12 7.52
CA TRP A 97 -14.08 -17.38 6.77
C TRP A 97 -12.98 -16.34 7.07
N THR A 98 -13.34 -15.05 7.11
CA THR A 98 -12.38 -13.97 7.38
C THR A 98 -11.80 -14.05 8.79
N TYR A 99 -12.66 -14.35 9.78
CA TYR A 99 -12.24 -14.57 11.16
C TYR A 99 -11.30 -15.77 11.27
N GLY A 100 -11.58 -16.88 10.57
CA GLY A 100 -10.75 -18.07 10.59
C GLY A 100 -9.30 -17.80 10.19
N TRP A 101 -9.07 -17.11 9.07
CA TRP A 101 -7.69 -16.80 8.67
C TRP A 101 -7.04 -15.72 9.53
N LEU A 102 -7.81 -14.76 10.06
CA LEU A 102 -7.29 -13.78 11.01
C LEU A 102 -6.83 -14.46 12.31
N GLU A 103 -7.59 -15.40 12.87
CA GLU A 103 -7.18 -16.14 14.07
C GLU A 103 -5.92 -16.96 13.85
N ALA A 104 -5.74 -17.50 12.64
CA ALA A 104 -4.54 -18.23 12.28
C ALA A 104 -3.32 -17.32 12.05
N ALA A 105 -3.54 -16.12 11.50
CA ALA A 105 -2.47 -15.20 11.13
C ALA A 105 -1.95 -14.38 12.33
N ILE A 106 -2.82 -13.96 13.25
CA ILE A 106 -2.45 -13.11 14.39
C ILE A 106 -1.30 -13.69 15.24
N PRO A 107 -1.27 -14.99 15.61
CA PRO A 107 -0.16 -15.59 16.36
C PRO A 107 1.20 -15.52 15.66
N LYS A 108 1.23 -15.36 14.33
CA LYS A 108 2.49 -15.23 13.57
C LYS A 108 3.17 -13.89 13.81
N LEU A 109 2.45 -12.87 14.27
CA LEU A 109 3.02 -11.56 14.54
C LEU A 109 3.98 -11.58 15.73
N ALA A 110 5.16 -11.00 15.52
CA ALA A 110 6.13 -10.71 16.57
C ALA A 110 5.54 -9.78 17.65
N PRO A 111 6.11 -9.72 18.86
CA PRO A 111 5.58 -8.89 19.95
C PRO A 111 5.44 -7.39 19.63
N ARG A 112 6.26 -6.89 18.69
CA ARG A 112 6.24 -5.51 18.18
C ARG A 112 5.57 -5.39 16.80
N GLY A 113 4.96 -6.47 16.33
CA GLY A 113 4.40 -6.59 14.99
C GLY A 113 3.03 -5.93 14.83
N SER A 114 2.68 -5.70 13.57
CA SER A 114 1.47 -4.99 13.16
C SER A 114 0.71 -5.68 12.04
N LEU A 115 -0.59 -5.43 11.96
CA LEU A 115 -1.50 -5.90 10.91
C LEU A 115 -2.14 -4.72 10.20
N TYR A 116 -2.06 -4.69 8.87
CA TYR A 116 -2.96 -3.90 8.03
C TYR A 116 -3.94 -4.83 7.33
N LEU A 117 -5.23 -4.52 7.47
CA LEU A 117 -6.32 -5.22 6.81
C LEU A 117 -7.06 -4.26 5.88
N PHE A 118 -6.94 -4.48 4.57
CA PHE A 118 -7.84 -3.84 3.63
C PHE A 118 -9.22 -4.48 3.68
N CYS A 119 -10.26 -3.66 3.59
CA CYS A 119 -11.64 -4.09 3.50
C CYS A 119 -12.51 -2.97 2.90
N THR A 120 -13.78 -3.28 2.66
CA THR A 120 -14.76 -2.25 2.34
C THR A 120 -15.55 -1.85 3.57
N TRP A 121 -16.11 -0.65 3.53
CA TRP A 121 -17.03 -0.12 4.54
C TRP A 121 -18.18 -1.06 4.92
N GLN A 122 -18.55 -2.02 4.06
CA GLN A 122 -19.67 -2.93 4.30
C GLN A 122 -19.39 -3.92 5.44
N TYR A 123 -18.15 -4.39 5.57
CA TYR A 123 -17.75 -5.35 6.60
C TYR A 123 -16.70 -4.77 7.58
N ALA A 124 -16.20 -3.56 7.34
CA ALA A 124 -15.24 -2.90 8.24
C ALA A 124 -15.73 -2.87 9.71
N PRO A 125 -17.01 -2.57 10.03
CA PRO A 125 -17.47 -2.57 11.42
C PRO A 125 -17.30 -3.92 12.13
N GLU A 126 -17.71 -5.01 11.50
CA GLU A 126 -17.66 -6.37 12.04
C GLU A 126 -16.21 -6.85 12.17
N LEU A 127 -15.39 -6.60 11.15
CA LEU A 127 -13.97 -6.98 11.15
C LEU A 127 -13.19 -6.19 12.20
N PHE A 128 -13.46 -4.90 12.36
CA PHE A 128 -12.76 -4.07 13.35
C PHE A 128 -13.19 -4.40 14.78
N VAL A 129 -14.47 -4.68 15.03
CA VAL A 129 -14.92 -5.16 16.35
C VAL A 129 -14.24 -6.49 16.69
N PHE A 130 -14.16 -7.41 15.73
CA PHE A 130 -13.48 -8.69 15.91
C PHE A 130 -12.00 -8.53 16.26
N LEU A 131 -11.29 -7.66 15.53
CA LEU A 131 -9.86 -7.41 15.72
C LEU A 131 -9.56 -6.63 17.01
N LYS A 132 -10.38 -5.64 17.38
CA LYS A 132 -10.22 -4.88 18.65
C LYS A 132 -10.30 -5.73 19.91
N ARG A 133 -10.91 -6.92 19.83
CA ARG A 133 -10.95 -7.88 20.93
C ARG A 133 -9.66 -8.72 21.06
N ARG A 134 -8.76 -8.64 20.08
CA ARG A 134 -7.54 -9.46 19.96
C ARG A 134 -6.27 -8.62 19.85
N MET A 135 -6.35 -7.43 19.26
CA MET A 135 -5.23 -6.53 18.98
C MET A 135 -5.59 -5.08 19.35
N LEU A 136 -4.58 -4.24 19.51
CA LEU A 136 -4.77 -2.80 19.69
C LEU A 136 -5.04 -2.15 18.33
N MET A 137 -6.21 -1.52 18.16
CA MET A 137 -6.47 -0.69 16.99
C MET A 137 -5.71 0.63 17.11
N ILE A 138 -4.89 0.93 16.11
CA ILE A 138 -4.09 2.15 16.05
C ILE A 138 -4.77 3.20 15.19
N ASN A 139 -5.20 2.83 13.97
CA ASN A 139 -5.97 3.71 13.08
C ASN A 139 -7.02 2.93 12.29
N GLU A 140 -8.10 3.62 11.97
CA GLU A 140 -8.85 3.37 10.75
C GLU A 140 -8.31 4.34 9.70
N ILE A 141 -7.74 3.81 8.62
CA ILE A 141 -7.22 4.60 7.51
C ILE A 141 -8.24 4.53 6.38
N ILE A 142 -8.56 5.69 5.81
CA ILE A 142 -9.44 5.82 4.66
C ILE A 142 -8.57 6.04 3.42
N TRP A 143 -8.63 5.10 2.48
CA TRP A 143 -7.99 5.26 1.18
C TRP A 143 -8.98 5.87 0.19
N ASP A 144 -8.84 7.17 -0.07
CA ASP A 144 -9.54 7.85 -1.16
C ASP A 144 -8.85 7.52 -2.50
N ARG A 145 -9.56 6.75 -3.35
CA ARG A 145 -9.03 6.22 -4.61
C ARG A 145 -8.99 7.25 -5.75
N ARG A 146 -9.42 8.49 -5.49
CA ARG A 146 -9.50 9.60 -6.48
C ARG A 146 -10.17 9.22 -7.79
N VAL A 147 -11.16 8.32 -7.74
CA VAL A 147 -11.86 7.88 -8.94
C VAL A 147 -12.84 8.98 -9.33
N PRO A 148 -12.70 9.62 -10.52
CA PRO A 148 -13.77 10.45 -11.04
C PRO A 148 -14.99 9.57 -11.26
N SER A 149 -16.05 9.78 -10.47
CA SER A 149 -17.26 8.97 -10.50
C SER A 149 -17.96 9.13 -11.86
N MET A 150 -17.69 8.26 -12.82
CA MET A 150 -18.32 8.22 -14.14
C MET A 150 -19.70 7.55 -14.08
N GLY A 151 -20.63 8.17 -13.35
CA GLY A 151 -21.95 7.59 -13.07
C GLY A 151 -21.96 6.82 -11.75
N GLY A 152 -23.03 7.04 -10.99
CA GLY A 152 -23.23 6.50 -9.66
C GLY A 152 -24.70 6.25 -9.41
N SER A 153 -25.02 5.64 -8.29
CA SER A 153 -26.41 5.51 -7.89
C SER A 153 -27.04 6.89 -7.68
N THR A 154 -28.28 7.08 -8.11
CA THR A 154 -29.09 8.25 -7.71
C THR A 154 -29.78 8.05 -6.36
N ARG A 155 -29.67 6.85 -5.78
CA ARG A 155 -30.30 6.47 -4.50
C ARG A 155 -29.35 6.59 -3.30
N ARG A 156 -28.04 6.72 -3.54
CA ARG A 156 -27.00 6.79 -2.49
C ARG A 156 -25.70 7.38 -3.05
N PHE A 157 -24.82 7.82 -2.16
CA PHE A 157 -23.47 8.22 -2.53
C PHE A 157 -22.65 7.03 -3.03
N SER A 158 -21.89 7.23 -4.11
CA SER A 158 -20.94 6.24 -4.61
C SER A 158 -19.78 6.07 -3.64
N SER A 159 -19.41 4.83 -3.32
CA SER A 159 -18.21 4.55 -2.54
C SER A 159 -16.97 4.76 -3.40
N VAL A 160 -16.14 5.73 -3.02
CA VAL A 160 -14.87 6.05 -3.69
C VAL A 160 -13.65 5.68 -2.85
N HIS A 161 -13.87 5.10 -1.67
CA HIS A 161 -12.81 4.73 -0.74
C HIS A 161 -12.82 3.24 -0.40
N ASP A 162 -11.70 2.77 0.12
CA ASP A 162 -11.58 1.54 0.92
C ASP A 162 -11.19 1.89 2.36
N ASN A 163 -11.47 0.97 3.29
CA ASN A 163 -11.08 1.07 4.68
C ASN A 163 -9.85 0.19 4.90
N ILE A 164 -8.89 0.69 5.66
CA ILE A 164 -7.69 -0.05 6.05
C ILE A 164 -7.60 -0.01 7.57
N GLY A 165 -7.80 -1.14 8.21
CA GLY A 165 -7.63 -1.26 9.65
C GLY A 165 -6.15 -1.46 9.98
N PHE A 166 -5.58 -0.59 10.81
CA PHE A 166 -4.21 -0.70 11.34
C PHE A 166 -4.27 -1.15 12.80
N PHE A 167 -3.72 -2.34 13.06
CA PHE A 167 -3.69 -2.97 14.38
C PHE A 167 -2.28 -3.35 14.79
N ALA A 168 -2.03 -3.37 16.09
CA ALA A 168 -0.75 -3.71 16.69
C ALA A 168 -0.92 -4.77 17.79
N VAL A 169 0.08 -5.64 17.94
CA VAL A 169 0.10 -6.66 19.01
C VAL A 169 0.17 -6.01 20.40
N SER A 170 0.98 -4.96 20.55
CA SER A 170 1.22 -4.31 21.83
C SER A 170 1.43 -2.80 21.67
N LYS A 171 1.54 -2.07 22.79
CA LYS A 171 1.83 -0.62 22.78
C LYS A 171 3.26 -0.30 22.34
N ASP A 172 4.15 -1.28 22.31
CA ASP A 172 5.55 -1.15 21.88
C ASP A 172 5.75 -1.56 20.41
N TYR A 173 4.72 -1.42 19.59
CA TYR A 173 4.79 -1.73 18.16
C TYR A 173 5.84 -0.89 17.43
N TYR A 174 6.45 -1.47 16.41
CA TYR A 174 7.37 -0.74 15.55
C TYR A 174 6.59 0.28 14.70
N PHE A 175 7.01 1.55 14.74
CA PHE A 175 6.46 2.60 13.89
C PHE A 175 7.50 3.69 13.57
N ASP A 176 7.90 3.78 12.30
CA ASP A 176 8.77 4.83 11.78
C ASP A 176 7.96 5.88 11.01
N LEU A 177 7.55 6.93 11.73
CA LEU A 177 6.85 8.05 11.13
C LEU A 177 7.74 8.82 10.14
N ASP A 178 9.04 8.92 10.40
CA ASP A 178 9.93 9.75 9.61
C ASP A 178 10.14 9.16 8.20
N ALA A 179 10.14 7.83 8.09
CA ALA A 179 10.19 7.13 6.82
C ALA A 179 9.00 7.41 5.88
N VAL A 180 7.90 7.96 6.42
CA VAL A 180 6.64 8.18 5.66
C VAL A 180 6.11 9.61 5.76
N ARG A 181 6.94 10.56 6.18
CA ARG A 181 6.55 11.98 6.19
C ARG A 181 6.27 12.49 4.78
N VAL A 182 5.25 13.32 4.69
CA VAL A 182 4.89 14.02 3.45
C VAL A 182 5.62 15.37 3.44
N PRO A 183 6.45 15.65 2.43
CA PRO A 183 7.16 16.92 2.35
C PRO A 183 6.18 18.08 2.16
N TYR A 184 6.53 19.25 2.67
CA TYR A 184 5.83 20.48 2.30
C TYR A 184 6.25 20.93 0.91
N ASP A 185 5.31 21.48 0.14
CA ASP A 185 5.64 22.24 -1.05
C ASP A 185 6.43 23.50 -0.67
N ALA A 186 7.19 24.04 -1.63
CA ALA A 186 8.09 25.15 -1.39
C ALA A 186 7.36 26.42 -0.91
N ALA A 187 6.13 26.66 -1.37
CA ALA A 187 5.33 27.82 -0.98
C ALA A 187 4.85 27.68 0.47
N THR A 188 4.32 26.52 0.85
CA THR A 188 3.91 26.21 2.23
C THR A 188 5.10 26.24 3.18
N LYS A 189 6.26 25.71 2.76
CA LYS A 189 7.49 25.74 3.58
C LYS A 189 7.92 27.19 3.85
N LYS A 190 7.91 28.04 2.83
CA LYS A 190 8.24 29.49 2.94
C LYS A 190 7.22 30.26 3.78
N ALA A 191 5.92 29.93 3.68
CA ALA A 191 4.88 30.56 4.48
C ALA A 191 4.95 30.14 5.97
N ARG A 192 5.48 28.95 6.25
CA ARG A 192 5.60 28.38 7.61
C ARG A 192 6.97 28.54 8.25
N SER A 193 7.96 29.11 7.58
CA SER A 193 9.26 29.48 8.15
C SER A 193 9.21 30.75 9.01
N ARG A 194 8.26 30.82 9.96
CA ARG A 194 8.35 31.79 11.06
C ARG A 194 9.49 31.36 11.98
N ARG A 195 10.19 32.32 12.57
CA ARG A 195 11.35 32.09 13.45
C ARG A 195 11.09 31.10 14.60
N ILE A 196 9.84 31.02 15.07
CA ILE A 196 9.39 30.07 16.10
C ILE A 196 9.37 28.59 15.64
N PHE A 197 9.47 28.33 14.35
CA PHE A 197 9.44 26.99 13.75
C PHE A 197 10.78 26.56 13.16
N GLU A 198 11.82 27.40 13.24
CA GLU A 198 13.19 27.02 12.89
C GLU A 198 13.64 25.84 13.76
N GLY A 199 14.20 24.80 13.15
CA GLY A 199 14.59 23.55 13.82
C GLY A 199 13.44 22.57 14.11
N SER A 200 12.19 22.88 13.74
CA SER A 200 11.11 21.91 13.88
C SER A 200 11.23 20.79 12.85
N LYS A 201 11.33 19.54 13.33
CA LYS A 201 11.50 18.33 12.50
C LYS A 201 10.43 18.20 11.40
N TRP A 202 9.20 18.65 11.65
CA TRP A 202 8.16 18.62 10.62
C TRP A 202 8.39 19.60 9.48
N LEU A 203 9.07 20.72 9.71
CA LEU A 203 9.35 21.72 8.67
C LEU A 203 10.49 21.24 7.75
N GLU A 204 11.41 20.45 8.31
CA GLU A 204 12.56 19.90 7.59
C GLU A 204 12.22 18.59 6.87
N LEU A 205 11.66 17.61 7.59
CA LEU A 205 11.38 16.27 7.07
C LEU A 205 9.96 16.11 6.50
N GLY A 206 9.04 17.02 6.83
CA GLY A 206 7.64 16.96 6.40
C GLY A 206 6.66 16.57 7.50
N TYR A 207 5.37 16.52 7.17
CA TYR A 207 4.29 16.28 8.11
C TYR A 207 3.84 14.82 8.14
N ASN A 208 3.16 14.45 9.23
CA ASN A 208 2.54 13.13 9.36
C ASN A 208 1.46 12.94 8.26
N PRO A 209 1.47 11.82 7.51
CA PRO A 209 0.58 11.59 6.36
C PRO A 209 -0.92 11.54 6.72
N LYS A 210 -1.26 11.54 8.02
CA LYS A 210 -2.61 11.36 8.56
C LYS A 210 -3.18 10.00 8.18
N ASP A 211 -4.47 9.82 8.43
CA ASP A 211 -5.23 8.59 8.20
C ASP A 211 -6.21 8.70 7.03
N LEU A 212 -6.22 9.83 6.30
CA LEU A 212 -6.88 9.97 5.01
C LEU A 212 -5.83 9.98 3.90
N TRP A 213 -5.71 8.89 3.16
CA TRP A 213 -4.73 8.74 2.10
C TRP A 213 -5.41 8.87 0.75
N SER A 214 -5.17 9.97 0.06
CA SER A 214 -5.73 10.19 -1.27
C SER A 214 -4.74 9.78 -2.35
N ILE A 215 -4.74 8.50 -2.73
CA ILE A 215 -3.85 7.91 -3.74
C ILE A 215 -4.72 7.36 -4.87
N SER A 216 -4.49 7.78 -6.11
CA SER A 216 -5.25 7.28 -7.26
C SER A 216 -5.09 5.76 -7.42
N ARG A 217 -6.18 5.07 -7.76
CA ARG A 217 -6.08 3.67 -8.19
C ARG A 217 -5.34 3.57 -9.53
N LEU A 218 -4.75 2.40 -9.81
CA LEU A 218 -4.09 2.13 -11.09
C LEU A 218 -5.11 2.10 -12.24
N HIS A 219 -5.00 3.04 -13.17
CA HIS A 219 -5.83 3.05 -14.38
C HIS A 219 -5.30 2.06 -15.42
N ARG A 220 -6.06 1.79 -16.50
CA ARG A 220 -5.72 0.76 -17.49
C ARG A 220 -4.32 0.92 -18.11
N GLN A 221 -3.86 2.14 -18.33
CA GLN A 221 -2.58 2.46 -18.99
C GLN A 221 -1.44 2.72 -18.00
N ASP A 222 -1.66 2.43 -16.71
CA ASP A 222 -0.68 2.78 -15.67
C ASP A 222 0.56 1.89 -15.84
N PRO A 223 1.78 2.43 -15.84
CA PRO A 223 3.00 1.62 -16.01
C PRO A 223 3.15 0.52 -14.96
N GLU A 224 2.62 0.72 -13.75
CA GLU A 224 2.66 -0.27 -12.68
C GLU A 224 1.69 -1.43 -12.93
N ARG A 225 0.66 -1.22 -13.75
CA ARG A 225 -0.47 -2.14 -13.89
C ARG A 225 -0.06 -3.43 -14.60
N VAL A 226 -0.39 -4.55 -13.97
CA VAL A 226 -0.36 -5.89 -14.57
C VAL A 226 -1.79 -6.44 -14.72
N ASP A 227 -1.90 -7.64 -15.29
CA ASP A 227 -3.20 -8.30 -15.53
C ASP A 227 -3.79 -8.89 -14.24
N HIS A 228 -4.09 -8.00 -13.29
CA HIS A 228 -4.77 -8.33 -12.04
C HIS A 228 -5.96 -7.38 -11.83
N PRO A 229 -7.14 -7.89 -11.48
CA PRO A 229 -8.38 -7.11 -11.47
C PRO A 229 -8.38 -5.98 -10.43
N THR A 230 -7.69 -6.16 -9.30
CA THR A 230 -7.75 -5.28 -8.13
C THR A 230 -6.37 -4.89 -7.59
N GLN A 231 -5.34 -4.86 -8.44
CA GLN A 231 -3.98 -4.49 -8.02
C GLN A 231 -3.97 -3.17 -7.25
N LYS A 232 -3.39 -3.20 -6.04
CA LYS A 232 -3.16 -2.02 -5.21
C LYS A 232 -1.94 -1.24 -5.72
N PRO A 233 -1.98 0.11 -5.75
CA PRO A 233 -0.82 0.93 -6.13
C PRO A 233 0.36 0.70 -5.20
N LEU A 234 1.58 0.67 -5.72
CA LEU A 234 2.80 0.43 -4.95
C LEU A 234 2.97 1.43 -3.81
N HIS A 235 2.72 2.72 -4.06
CA HIS A 235 2.91 3.79 -3.07
C HIS A 235 2.11 3.58 -1.77
N ILE A 236 0.87 3.06 -1.83
CA ILE A 236 0.10 2.82 -0.60
C ILE A 236 0.71 1.68 0.23
N ILE A 237 1.23 0.65 -0.45
CA ILE A 237 1.89 -0.51 0.14
C ILE A 237 3.24 -0.13 0.74
N GLU A 238 4.07 0.61 0.00
CA GLU A 238 5.36 1.12 0.48
C GLU A 238 5.21 1.93 1.78
N ARG A 239 4.17 2.77 1.88
CA ARG A 239 3.89 3.53 3.09
C ARG A 239 3.69 2.62 4.30
N MET A 240 2.91 1.55 4.18
CA MET A 240 2.67 0.61 5.28
C MET A 240 3.94 -0.19 5.63
N VAL A 241 4.69 -0.65 4.62
CA VAL A 241 5.95 -1.39 4.82
C VAL A 241 6.99 -0.52 5.51
N LEU A 242 7.19 0.71 5.06
CA LEU A 242 8.19 1.63 5.62
C LEU A 242 7.83 2.08 7.02
N ALA A 243 6.55 2.36 7.29
CA ALA A 243 6.10 2.77 8.61
C ALA A 243 6.16 1.64 9.64
N SER A 244 5.79 0.41 9.26
CA SER A 244 5.41 -0.61 10.25
C SER A 244 6.21 -1.91 10.17
N CYS A 245 7.22 -1.99 9.31
CA CYS A 245 8.19 -3.09 9.29
C CYS A 245 9.63 -2.54 9.43
N PRO A 246 10.41 -3.00 10.43
CA PRO A 246 11.80 -2.58 10.57
C PRO A 246 12.64 -2.99 9.35
N PRO A 247 13.73 -2.28 9.03
CA PRO A 247 14.67 -2.71 8.01
C PRO A 247 15.13 -4.17 8.24
N GLY A 248 15.10 -5.00 7.20
CA GLY A 248 15.38 -6.44 7.30
C GLY A 248 14.28 -7.29 7.96
N GLY A 249 13.21 -6.67 8.46
CA GLY A 249 12.06 -7.35 9.05
C GLY A 249 11.28 -8.19 8.04
N LEU A 250 10.45 -9.09 8.55
CA LEU A 250 9.64 -10.02 7.75
C LEU A 250 8.22 -9.51 7.57
N VAL A 251 7.78 -9.40 6.31
CA VAL A 251 6.41 -9.09 5.93
C VAL A 251 5.70 -10.35 5.44
N LEU A 252 4.48 -10.60 5.92
CA LEU A 252 3.58 -11.64 5.45
C LEU A 252 2.41 -11.01 4.68
N ASP A 253 2.11 -11.56 3.50
CA ASP A 253 0.88 -11.28 2.76
C ASP A 253 0.15 -12.60 2.42
N PRO A 254 -0.93 -12.93 3.15
CA PRO A 254 -1.68 -14.16 2.93
C PRO A 254 -2.44 -14.21 1.59
N PHE A 255 -2.56 -13.08 0.88
CA PHE A 255 -3.38 -12.91 -0.32
C PHE A 255 -2.65 -12.05 -1.36
N MET A 256 -1.41 -12.42 -1.69
CA MET A 256 -0.47 -11.50 -2.35
C MET A 256 -0.89 -11.03 -3.75
N GLY A 257 -1.79 -11.75 -4.42
CA GLY A 257 -2.31 -11.37 -5.74
C GLY A 257 -1.18 -11.15 -6.74
N SER A 258 -1.18 -9.96 -7.34
CA SER A 258 -0.12 -9.52 -8.26
C SER A 258 1.25 -9.25 -7.64
N GLY A 259 1.44 -9.44 -6.33
CA GLY A 259 2.73 -9.31 -5.65
C GLY A 259 3.20 -7.89 -5.34
N THR A 260 2.30 -6.89 -5.21
CA THR A 260 2.70 -5.50 -4.90
C THR A 260 3.44 -5.41 -3.56
N THR A 261 3.03 -6.19 -2.55
CA THR A 261 3.73 -6.27 -1.25
C THR A 261 5.14 -6.84 -1.38
N ALA A 262 5.32 -7.87 -2.20
CA ALA A 262 6.64 -8.44 -2.47
C ALA A 262 7.58 -7.42 -3.15
N VAL A 263 7.05 -6.69 -4.15
CA VAL A 263 7.77 -5.60 -4.83
C VAL A 263 8.20 -4.52 -3.83
N ALA A 264 7.29 -4.04 -2.97
CA ALA A 264 7.63 -3.05 -1.95
C ALA A 264 8.73 -3.55 -1.01
N CYS A 265 8.65 -4.81 -0.56
CA CYS A 265 9.67 -5.41 0.31
C CYS A 265 11.04 -5.49 -0.39
N ALA A 266 11.06 -5.95 -1.64
CA ALA A 266 12.27 -6.08 -2.45
C ALA A 266 12.99 -4.74 -2.66
N LEU A 267 12.23 -3.65 -2.86
CA LEU A 267 12.76 -2.30 -3.06
C LEU A 267 13.32 -1.69 -1.77
N HIS A 268 12.73 -2.01 -0.62
CA HIS A 268 13.04 -1.40 0.67
C HIS A 268 13.85 -2.29 1.61
N GLY A 269 14.34 -3.44 1.12
CA GLY A 269 15.17 -4.36 1.90
C GLY A 269 14.44 -4.94 3.11
N ARG A 270 13.20 -5.39 2.90
CA ARG A 270 12.44 -6.22 3.84
C ARG A 270 12.39 -7.65 3.30
N ARG A 271 12.37 -8.61 4.21
CA ARG A 271 12.05 -10.00 3.88
C ARG A 271 10.56 -10.14 3.68
N PHE A 272 10.15 -11.08 2.84
CA PHE A 272 8.76 -11.27 2.46
C PHE A 272 8.42 -12.76 2.33
N VAL A 273 7.23 -13.11 2.79
CA VAL A 273 6.57 -14.37 2.47
C VAL A 273 5.13 -14.08 2.05
N GLY A 274 4.72 -14.61 0.90
CA GLY A 274 3.37 -14.40 0.38
C GLY A 274 2.76 -15.66 -0.21
N PHE A 275 1.44 -15.76 -0.11
CA PHE A 275 0.65 -16.89 -0.59
C PHE A 275 -0.36 -16.42 -1.64
N GLU A 276 -0.47 -17.18 -2.72
CA GLU A 276 -1.44 -16.94 -3.80
C GLU A 276 -1.98 -18.28 -4.31
N LEU A 277 -3.30 -18.38 -4.43
CA LEU A 277 -3.99 -19.59 -4.91
C LEU A 277 -4.05 -19.67 -6.43
N ASN A 278 -4.07 -18.54 -7.13
CA ASN A 278 -4.16 -18.49 -8.57
C ASN A 278 -2.76 -18.54 -9.20
N ALA A 279 -2.46 -19.64 -9.90
CA ALA A 279 -1.19 -19.84 -10.60
C ALA A 279 -0.81 -18.69 -11.56
N HIS A 280 -1.78 -18.05 -12.21
CA HIS A 280 -1.54 -16.91 -13.09
C HIS A 280 -1.07 -15.68 -12.30
N TYR A 281 -1.74 -15.35 -11.19
CA TYR A 281 -1.33 -14.22 -10.34
C TYR A 281 0.00 -14.47 -9.64
N HIS A 282 0.25 -15.71 -9.21
CA HIS A 282 1.56 -16.13 -8.71
C HIS A 282 2.66 -15.92 -9.76
N ALA A 283 2.43 -16.30 -11.02
CA ALA A 283 3.37 -16.07 -12.11
C ALA A 283 3.59 -14.58 -12.41
N LEU A 284 2.54 -13.74 -12.33
CA LEU A 284 2.67 -12.28 -12.46
C LEU A 284 3.55 -11.69 -11.36
N ALA A 285 3.38 -12.14 -10.12
CA ALA A 285 4.21 -11.68 -9.00
C ALA A 285 5.70 -12.00 -9.23
N HIS A 286 6.01 -13.22 -9.69
CA HIS A 286 7.38 -13.61 -10.08
C HIS A 286 7.94 -12.72 -11.19
N GLN A 287 7.15 -12.48 -12.25
CA GLN A 287 7.57 -11.65 -13.37
C GLN A 287 7.90 -10.21 -12.93
N ARG A 288 7.12 -9.64 -12.00
CA ARG A 288 7.39 -8.31 -11.46
C ARG A 288 8.71 -8.26 -10.68
N LEU A 289 9.01 -9.29 -9.88
CA LEU A 289 10.28 -9.37 -9.15
C LEU A 289 11.49 -9.60 -10.09
N GLN A 290 11.33 -10.39 -11.15
CA GLN A 290 12.37 -10.59 -12.16
C GLN A 290 12.76 -9.28 -12.83
N ARG A 291 11.78 -8.47 -13.25
CA ARG A 291 12.04 -7.15 -13.85
C ARG A 291 12.85 -6.23 -12.93
N LEU A 292 12.66 -6.29 -11.62
CA LEU A 292 13.48 -5.53 -10.66
C LEU A 292 14.93 -6.03 -10.59
N SER A 293 15.13 -7.34 -10.79
CA SER A 293 16.44 -7.99 -10.73
C SER A 293 17.27 -7.75 -11.99
N ASP A 294 16.62 -7.67 -13.16
CA ASP A 294 17.28 -7.40 -14.45
C ASP A 294 17.86 -5.98 -14.56
N HIS A 295 17.44 -5.06 -13.69
CA HIS A 295 18.00 -3.70 -13.57
C HIS A 295 19.19 -3.62 -12.59
N VAL A 296 19.72 -4.78 -12.14
CA VAL A 296 20.93 -4.88 -11.30
C VAL A 296 22.14 -5.13 -12.21
N PRO A 297 23.09 -4.17 -12.36
CA PRO A 297 24.35 -4.48 -13.03
C PRO A 297 25.05 -5.61 -12.29
N HIS A 298 25.48 -6.64 -13.04
CA HIS A 298 26.24 -7.74 -12.47
C HIS A 298 27.53 -7.19 -11.86
N SER A 299 28.00 -7.81 -10.77
CA SER A 299 29.27 -7.45 -10.10
C SER A 299 30.50 -7.44 -11.03
N SER A 300 30.38 -7.96 -12.25
CA SER A 300 31.37 -7.88 -13.33
C SER A 300 31.49 -6.51 -14.02
N ASP A 301 30.55 -5.59 -13.81
CA ASP A 301 30.50 -4.30 -14.52
C ASP A 301 31.07 -3.13 -13.72
N VAL A 302 31.72 -3.39 -12.57
CA VAL A 302 32.48 -2.39 -11.83
C VAL A 302 33.94 -2.44 -12.31
N PRO A 303 34.48 -1.39 -12.96
CA PRO A 303 35.91 -1.34 -13.26
C PRO A 303 36.69 -1.42 -11.94
N SER A 304 37.55 -2.42 -11.83
CA SER A 304 38.51 -2.55 -10.73
C SER A 304 39.31 -1.26 -10.60
N LEU A 305 39.03 -0.47 -9.55
CA LEU A 305 39.95 0.56 -9.06
C LEU A 305 41.13 -0.15 -8.39
N ALA A 306 42.06 -0.64 -9.20
CA ALA A 306 43.36 -1.10 -8.76
C ALA A 306 44.45 -0.38 -9.56
N SER A 307 45.42 0.13 -8.79
CA SER A 307 46.73 0.68 -9.15
C SER A 307 46.79 2.06 -9.82
N ALA A 308 46.63 3.11 -9.02
CA ALA A 308 47.51 4.28 -9.13
C ALA A 308 48.82 3.93 -8.40
N GLY A 309 49.85 3.56 -9.17
CA GLY A 309 51.26 3.61 -8.79
C GLY A 309 51.96 4.65 -9.65
#